data_AF-A0A820CD27-F1
#
_entry.id   AF-A0A820CD27-F1
#
_cell.length_a   1.000
_cell.length_b   1.000
_cell.length_c   1.000
_cell.angle_alpha   90.00
_cell.angle_beta   90.00
_cell.angle_gamma   90.00
#
_symmetry.space_group_name_H-M   'P 1'
#
loop_
_entity.id
_entity.type
_entity.pdbx_description
1 polymer ?
#
loop_
_entity_poly.entity_id
_entity_poly.type
_entity_poly.pdbx_seq_one_letter_code
_entity_poly.pdbx_strand_id
1 'polypeptide(L)'
;PDPHSKVLHCPEGGSGYYAYTCLSRVIKLYPNYTGYFMSHFDVLPIFHNLEKKDLNRIWIPPITLTDPSKATNWHWSSSYGKQAFDRFFSTLRNSSQNNSLYSKYLDNYMRNAGKNLTSSFSDIFYLPKRFVSDWFVLTDLMLQNHLFLEIGFAATSLLMTSTTISKEIIQLNGENWSGQDLIISLHDKNKL
;
A
#
# COMPACT_ATOMS: atom_id res chain seq x y z
N PRO A 1 9.89 -6.01 23.49
CA PRO A 1 10.76 -6.20 22.30
C PRO A 1 12.22 -6.02 22.71
N ASP A 2 13.06 -7.00 22.43
CA ASP A 2 14.50 -6.88 22.65
C ASP A 2 15.03 -5.76 21.75
N PRO A 3 15.65 -4.70 22.30
CA PRO A 3 16.18 -3.57 21.52
C PRO A 3 17.35 -3.97 20.60
N HIS A 4 17.89 -5.19 20.73
CA HIS A 4 18.96 -5.73 19.89
C HIS A 4 18.44 -6.66 18.78
N SER A 5 17.15 -6.96 18.75
CA SER A 5 16.57 -7.81 17.71
C SER A 5 16.63 -7.13 16.35
N LYS A 6 17.49 -7.67 15.48
CA LYS A 6 17.70 -7.18 14.10
C LYS A 6 16.58 -7.59 13.14
N VAL A 7 15.64 -8.41 13.60
CA VAL A 7 14.54 -8.98 12.81
C VAL A 7 13.24 -8.86 13.59
N LEU A 8 12.18 -8.42 12.90
CA LEU A 8 10.83 -8.38 13.43
C LEU A 8 9.96 -9.44 12.74
N HIS A 9 9.48 -10.41 13.51
CA HIS A 9 8.47 -11.35 13.02
C HIS A 9 7.06 -10.75 13.21
N CYS A 10 6.22 -10.82 12.17
CA CYS A 10 4.85 -10.32 12.18
C CYS A 10 3.86 -11.48 12.03
N PRO A 11 3.35 -12.06 13.13
CA PRO A 11 2.45 -13.20 13.07
C PRO A 11 1.12 -12.86 12.38
N GLU A 12 0.69 -11.60 12.47
CA GLU A 12 -0.53 -11.07 11.83
C GLU A 12 -0.40 -10.92 10.31
N GLY A 13 0.81 -11.07 9.75
CA GLY A 13 1.05 -10.96 8.31
C GLY A 13 0.38 -12.06 7.48
N GLY A 14 -0.10 -13.13 8.13
CA GLY A 14 -0.93 -14.19 7.54
C GLY A 14 -0.38 -14.73 6.23
N SER A 15 0.68 -15.54 6.25
CA SER A 15 1.37 -16.07 5.05
C SER A 15 1.75 -15.01 4.00
N GLY A 16 1.85 -13.74 4.40
CA GLY A 16 2.13 -12.63 3.50
C GLY A 16 0.89 -12.01 2.86
N TYR A 17 -0.34 -12.31 3.28
CA TYR A 17 -1.56 -11.64 2.78
C TYR A 17 -1.78 -10.25 3.41
N TYR A 18 -1.24 -10.01 4.60
CA TYR A 18 -1.50 -8.80 5.40
C TYR A 18 -0.21 -8.12 5.85
N ALA A 19 0.81 -8.05 5.00
CA ALA A 19 2.12 -7.49 5.36
C ALA A 19 2.06 -6.01 5.82
N TYR A 20 0.99 -5.27 5.51
CA TYR A 20 0.75 -3.94 6.10
C TYR A 20 0.70 -3.94 7.64
N THR A 21 0.34 -5.07 8.27
CA THR A 21 0.39 -5.24 9.74
C THR A 21 1.82 -5.21 10.28
N CYS A 22 2.82 -5.67 9.50
CA CYS A 22 4.23 -5.52 9.85
C CYS A 22 4.61 -4.06 9.97
N LEU A 23 4.23 -3.25 8.98
CA LEU A 23 4.52 -1.82 8.99
C LEU A 23 3.87 -1.14 10.20
N SER A 24 2.61 -1.46 10.51
CA SER A 24 1.94 -0.99 11.72
C SER A 24 2.70 -1.38 12.99
N ARG A 25 3.23 -2.61 13.07
CA ARG A 25 4.04 -3.05 14.21
C ARG A 25 5.36 -2.29 14.32
N VAL A 26 6.07 -2.07 13.21
CA VAL A 26 7.31 -1.28 13.18
C VAL A 26 7.04 0.13 13.67
N ILE A 27 5.99 0.80 13.18
CA ILE A 27 5.63 2.16 13.59
C ILE A 27 5.35 2.24 15.10
N LYS A 28 4.66 1.24 15.67
CA LYS A 28 4.37 1.18 17.12
C LYS A 28 5.65 1.02 17.94
N LEU A 29 6.59 0.21 17.47
CA LEU A 29 7.86 -0.05 18.18
C LEU A 29 8.83 1.14 18.06
N TYR A 30 8.77 1.87 16.96
CA TYR A 30 9.72 2.90 16.60
C TYR A 30 9.02 4.19 16.16
N PRO A 31 8.27 4.87 17.04
CA PRO A 31 7.35 5.94 16.63
C PRO A 31 8.03 7.25 16.17
N ASN A 32 9.31 7.43 16.45
CA ASN A 32 9.99 8.74 16.32
C ASN A 32 10.65 8.99 14.95
N TYR A 33 10.43 8.12 13.97
CA TYR A 33 10.93 8.34 12.60
C TYR A 33 10.03 9.29 11.81
N THR A 34 10.64 10.02 10.86
CA THR A 34 9.97 10.97 9.95
C THR A 34 9.16 10.30 8.85
N GLY A 35 9.40 9.00 8.64
CA GLY A 35 8.64 8.13 7.76
C GLY A 35 9.14 6.70 7.88
N TYR A 36 8.43 5.78 7.23
CA TYR A 36 8.68 4.35 7.35
C TYR A 36 8.74 3.73 5.96
N PHE A 37 9.88 3.13 5.67
CA PHE A 37 10.09 2.38 4.44
C PHE A 37 9.88 0.89 4.71
N MET A 38 9.14 0.24 3.83
CA MET A 38 8.93 -1.20 3.82
C MET A 38 9.30 -1.72 2.44
N SER A 39 10.01 -2.85 2.43
CA SER A 39 10.17 -3.68 1.24
C SER A 39 10.04 -5.14 1.64
N HIS A 40 9.45 -5.97 0.78
CA HIS A 40 9.27 -7.39 1.03
C HIS A 40 9.27 -8.21 -0.27
N PHE A 41 9.28 -9.55 -0.13
CA PHE A 41 9.41 -10.52 -1.23
C PHE A 41 10.63 -10.27 -2.14
N ASP A 42 10.42 -10.27 -3.44
CA ASP A 42 11.40 -10.32 -4.53
C ASP A 42 11.73 -8.94 -5.11
N VAL A 43 11.43 -7.86 -4.39
CA VAL A 43 11.85 -6.51 -4.76
C VAL A 43 13.16 -6.12 -4.07
N LEU A 44 14.14 -5.75 -4.88
CA LEU A 44 15.40 -5.13 -4.43
C LEU A 44 15.38 -3.62 -4.76
N PRO A 45 15.30 -2.74 -3.75
CA PRO A 45 15.34 -1.30 -3.98
C PRO A 45 16.72 -0.84 -4.46
N ILE A 46 16.77 -0.08 -5.56
CA ILE A 46 17.98 0.66 -5.96
C ILE A 46 18.02 1.95 -5.13
N PHE A 47 18.62 1.88 -3.93
CA PHE A 47 18.55 2.96 -2.93
C PHE A 47 19.05 4.32 -3.43
N HIS A 48 20.07 4.37 -4.29
CA HIS A 48 20.55 5.63 -4.87
C HIS A 48 19.48 6.35 -5.70
N ASN A 49 18.52 5.62 -6.28
CA ASN A 49 17.39 6.20 -7.01
C ASN A 49 16.26 6.67 -6.07
N LEU A 50 16.27 6.21 -4.81
CA LEU A 50 15.26 6.54 -3.80
C LEU A 50 15.71 7.69 -2.88
N GLU A 51 17.01 7.88 -2.67
CA GLU A 51 17.56 8.88 -1.73
C GLU A 51 17.09 10.32 -2.02
N LYS A 52 16.76 10.62 -3.29
CA LYS A 52 16.33 11.97 -3.75
C LYS A 52 14.81 12.13 -3.82
N LYS A 53 14.04 11.10 -3.47
CA LYS A 53 12.57 11.15 -3.53
C LYS A 53 12.02 11.95 -2.35
N ASP A 54 10.92 12.64 -2.58
CA ASP A 54 10.30 13.49 -1.56
C ASP A 54 9.70 12.63 -0.43
N LEU A 55 10.31 12.71 0.74
CA LEU A 55 9.95 11.99 1.96
C LEU A 55 8.64 12.49 2.62
N ASN A 56 8.03 13.55 2.09
CA ASN A 56 6.70 13.99 2.53
C ASN A 56 5.57 13.27 1.79
N ARG A 57 5.88 12.53 0.72
CA ARG A 57 4.91 11.86 -0.15
C ARG A 57 4.95 10.36 0.06
N ILE A 58 3.80 9.71 -0.14
CA ILE A 58 3.71 8.24 -0.12
C ILE A 58 4.48 7.71 -1.32
N TRP A 59 5.29 6.66 -1.14
CA TRP A 59 5.87 5.94 -2.29
C TRP A 59 5.24 4.57 -2.39
N ILE A 60 4.82 4.22 -3.60
CA ILE A 60 4.15 2.96 -3.90
C ILE A 60 4.38 2.67 -5.39
N PRO A 61 4.41 1.41 -5.85
CA PRO A 61 4.32 1.09 -7.27
C PRO A 61 3.09 1.71 -7.95
N PRO A 62 2.99 1.63 -9.29
CA PRO A 62 1.82 2.14 -10.00
C PRO A 62 0.52 1.57 -9.43
N ILE A 63 -0.45 2.45 -9.20
CA ILE A 63 -1.79 2.08 -8.74
C ILE A 63 -2.64 1.82 -9.98
N THR A 64 -3.17 0.61 -10.10
CA THR A 64 -4.11 0.22 -11.14
C THR A 64 -5.54 0.53 -10.70
N LEU A 65 -6.28 1.24 -11.56
CA LEU A 65 -7.72 1.43 -11.43
C LEU A 65 -8.43 0.40 -12.29
N THR A 66 -9.15 -0.51 -11.65
CA THR A 66 -9.87 -1.61 -12.33
C THR A 66 -11.36 -1.36 -12.28
N ASP A 67 -12.01 -1.37 -13.44
CA ASP A 67 -13.47 -1.42 -13.52
C ASP A 67 -13.96 -2.70 -12.82
N PRO A 68 -14.90 -2.63 -11.87
CA PRO A 68 -15.40 -3.79 -11.15
C PRO A 68 -15.87 -4.95 -12.05
N SER A 69 -16.36 -4.65 -13.26
CA SER A 69 -16.78 -5.67 -14.24
C SER A 69 -15.61 -6.43 -14.89
N LYS A 70 -14.40 -5.88 -14.83
CA LYS A 70 -13.17 -6.43 -15.43
C LYS A 70 -12.25 -7.06 -14.39
N ALA A 71 -12.65 -7.10 -13.13
CA ALA A 71 -11.85 -7.58 -12.01
C ALA A 71 -11.83 -9.13 -11.93
N THR A 72 -11.17 -9.77 -12.90
CA THR A 72 -11.15 -11.25 -13.04
C THR A 72 -9.84 -11.91 -12.60
N ASN A 73 -8.77 -11.14 -12.39
CA ASN A 73 -7.47 -11.66 -11.98
C ASN A 73 -7.52 -12.42 -10.64
N TRP A 74 -6.52 -13.26 -10.38
CA TRP A 74 -6.50 -14.19 -9.25
C TRP A 74 -6.74 -13.50 -7.89
N HIS A 75 -6.12 -12.34 -7.66
CA HIS A 75 -6.27 -11.63 -6.39
C HIS A 75 -7.69 -11.13 -6.19
N TRP A 76 -8.36 -10.65 -7.26
CA TRP A 76 -9.76 -10.21 -7.21
C TRP A 76 -10.75 -11.34 -7.01
N SER A 77 -10.48 -12.51 -7.60
CA SER A 77 -11.32 -13.71 -7.52
C SER A 77 -11.21 -14.44 -6.18
N SER A 78 -10.22 -14.11 -5.35
CA SER A 78 -10.03 -14.70 -4.02
C SER A 78 -11.02 -14.15 -2.97
N SER A 79 -11.17 -14.86 -1.84
CA SER A 79 -11.96 -14.40 -0.68
C SER A 79 -11.42 -13.12 -0.02
N TYR A 80 -10.14 -12.83 -0.24
CA TYR A 80 -9.41 -11.63 0.21
C TYR A 80 -9.42 -10.50 -0.83
N GLY A 81 -10.01 -10.77 -2.01
CA GLY A 81 -10.10 -9.89 -3.16
C GLY A 81 -11.33 -8.99 -3.15
N LYS A 82 -12.15 -9.08 -4.21
CA LYS A 82 -13.32 -8.22 -4.41
C LYS A 82 -14.30 -8.32 -3.24
N GLN A 83 -14.56 -9.52 -2.73
CA GLN A 83 -15.47 -9.70 -1.60
C GLN A 83 -14.98 -9.00 -0.32
N ALA A 84 -13.67 -9.06 -0.04
CA ALA A 84 -13.08 -8.33 1.08
C ALA A 84 -13.10 -6.82 0.87
N PHE A 85 -12.85 -6.37 -0.36
CA PHE A 85 -12.95 -4.96 -0.73
C PHE A 85 -14.37 -4.42 -0.52
N ASP A 86 -15.39 -5.16 -0.96
CA ASP A 86 -16.79 -4.79 -0.78
C ASP A 86 -17.17 -4.72 0.72
N ARG A 87 -16.73 -5.69 1.54
CA ARG A 87 -16.91 -5.65 3.01
C ARG A 87 -16.20 -4.45 3.64
N PHE A 88 -14.95 -4.21 3.28
CA PHE A 88 -14.16 -3.08 3.77
C PHE A 88 -14.85 -1.74 3.48
N PHE A 89 -15.28 -1.50 2.24
CA PHE A 89 -15.98 -0.26 1.87
C PHE A 89 -17.40 -0.18 2.46
N SER A 90 -18.07 -1.31 2.69
CA SER A 90 -19.36 -1.33 3.41
C SER A 90 -19.17 -0.85 4.86
N THR A 91 -18.19 -1.42 5.57
CA THR A 91 -17.88 -1.01 6.95
C THR A 91 -17.43 0.45 7.02
N LEU A 92 -16.63 0.90 6.05
CA LEU A 92 -16.20 2.29 5.92
C LEU A 92 -17.39 3.24 5.72
N ARG A 93 -18.34 2.89 4.84
CA ARG A 93 -19.56 3.66 4.57
C ARG A 93 -20.53 3.69 5.75
N ASN A 94 -20.65 2.60 6.50
CA ASN A 94 -21.47 2.59 7.70
C ASN A 94 -20.86 3.49 8.78
N SER A 95 -19.53 3.44 8.94
CA SER A 95 -18.80 4.27 9.91
C SER A 95 -18.86 5.76 9.57
N SER A 96 -18.89 6.12 8.28
CA SER A 96 -18.98 7.53 7.84
C SER A 96 -20.31 8.20 8.17
N GLN A 97 -21.38 7.45 8.45
CA GLN A 97 -22.67 8.03 8.81
C GLN A 97 -22.60 8.84 10.11
N ASN A 98 -21.69 8.46 11.03
CA ASN A 98 -21.59 9.04 12.36
C ASN A 98 -20.20 9.61 12.67
N ASN A 99 -19.26 9.58 11.72
CA ASN A 99 -17.88 9.99 11.97
C ASN A 99 -17.24 10.61 10.72
N SER A 100 -16.94 11.91 10.84
CA SER A 100 -16.43 12.75 9.75
C SER A 100 -15.06 12.34 9.23
N LEU A 101 -14.25 11.63 10.03
CA LEU A 101 -12.97 11.09 9.58
C LEU A 101 -13.16 10.04 8.49
N TYR A 102 -14.13 9.13 8.68
CA TYR A 102 -14.45 8.11 7.67
C TYR A 102 -15.13 8.72 6.44
N SER A 103 -15.93 9.77 6.62
CA SER A 103 -16.48 10.54 5.49
C SER A 103 -15.37 11.16 4.64
N LYS A 104 -14.38 11.79 5.29
CA LYS A 104 -13.19 12.34 4.60
C LYS A 104 -12.45 11.26 3.80
N TYR A 105 -12.27 10.06 4.35
CA TYR A 105 -11.62 8.98 3.61
C TYR A 105 -12.41 8.59 2.36
N LEU A 106 -13.72 8.40 2.47
CA LEU A 106 -14.57 8.09 1.32
C LEU A 106 -14.51 9.17 0.25
N ASP A 107 -14.58 10.45 0.65
CA ASP A 107 -14.47 11.57 -0.29
C ASP A 107 -13.14 11.58 -1.04
N ASN A 108 -12.04 11.31 -0.33
CA ASN A 108 -10.71 11.19 -0.93
C ASN A 108 -10.64 10.03 -1.92
N TYR A 109 -11.17 8.86 -1.56
CA TYR A 109 -11.18 7.71 -2.46
C TYR A 109 -12.04 7.98 -3.70
N MET A 110 -13.25 8.53 -3.52
CA MET A 110 -14.14 8.87 -4.64
C MET A 110 -13.51 9.91 -5.58
N ARG A 111 -12.77 10.88 -5.05
CA ARG A 111 -12.03 11.87 -5.85
C ARG A 111 -10.92 11.23 -6.68
N ASN A 112 -10.21 10.25 -6.13
CA ASN A 112 -9.00 9.68 -6.74
C ASN A 112 -9.25 8.43 -7.60
N ALA A 113 -10.24 7.60 -7.25
CA ALA A 113 -10.54 6.34 -7.92
C ALA A 113 -11.99 6.23 -8.40
N GLY A 114 -12.89 7.10 -7.93
CA GLY A 114 -14.31 7.00 -8.23
C GLY A 114 -14.88 5.65 -7.77
N LYS A 115 -15.54 4.94 -8.68
CA LYS A 115 -16.11 3.60 -8.43
C LYS A 115 -15.15 2.46 -8.76
N ASN A 116 -13.92 2.75 -9.18
CA ASN A 116 -12.96 1.72 -9.56
C ASN A 116 -12.44 0.98 -8.32
N LEU A 117 -12.12 -0.29 -8.52
CA LEU A 117 -11.29 -1.05 -7.60
C LEU A 117 -9.84 -0.60 -7.76
N THR A 118 -9.04 -0.70 -6.70
CA THR A 118 -7.65 -0.26 -6.69
C THR A 118 -6.73 -1.39 -6.25
N SER A 119 -5.64 -1.58 -6.99
CA SER A 119 -4.56 -2.48 -6.59
C SER A 119 -3.22 -1.90 -7.00
N SER A 120 -2.15 -2.40 -6.39
CA SER A 120 -0.77 -2.07 -6.72
C SER A 120 0.14 -3.20 -6.28
N PHE A 121 1.30 -3.34 -6.91
CA PHE A 121 2.38 -4.09 -6.31
C PHE A 121 2.74 -3.45 -4.97
N SER A 122 2.93 -4.27 -3.95
CA SER A 122 3.01 -3.86 -2.54
C SER A 122 4.39 -4.05 -1.92
N ASP A 123 5.28 -4.67 -2.69
CA ASP A 123 6.58 -5.17 -2.27
C ASP A 123 7.57 -4.05 -1.93
N ILE A 124 7.19 -2.80 -2.18
CA ILE A 124 7.86 -1.59 -1.74
C ILE A 124 6.82 -0.53 -1.36
N PHE A 125 7.00 0.11 -0.21
CA PHE A 125 6.12 1.17 0.26
C PHE A 125 6.86 2.14 1.17
N TYR A 126 6.57 3.43 1.04
CA TYR A 126 7.04 4.43 1.99
C TYR A 126 5.88 5.25 2.53
N LEU A 127 5.80 5.33 3.87
CA LEU A 127 4.77 6.06 4.61
C LEU A 127 5.38 7.27 5.33
N PRO A 128 5.07 8.50 4.89
CA PRO A 128 5.41 9.71 5.65
C PRO A 128 4.77 9.73 7.03
N LYS A 129 5.46 10.27 8.04
CA LYS A 129 4.96 10.36 9.43
C LYS A 129 3.58 11.02 9.54
N ARG A 130 3.27 12.00 8.69
CA ARG A 130 1.98 12.70 8.69
C ARG A 130 0.77 11.81 8.40
N PHE A 131 0.98 10.64 7.80
CA PHE A 131 -0.09 9.68 7.48
C PHE A 131 -0.22 8.54 8.50
N VAL A 132 0.63 8.48 9.53
CA VAL A 132 0.67 7.35 10.48
C VAL A 132 -0.64 7.15 11.24
N SER A 133 -1.32 8.24 11.64
CA SER A 133 -2.60 8.13 12.36
C SER A 133 -3.68 7.54 11.45
N ASP A 134 -3.77 8.01 10.21
CA ASP A 134 -4.72 7.49 9.22
C ASP A 134 -4.40 6.03 8.87
N TRP A 135 -3.11 5.70 8.73
CA TRP A 135 -2.61 4.35 8.49
C TRP A 135 -3.09 3.35 9.54
N PHE A 136 -3.03 3.69 10.84
CA PHE A 136 -3.50 2.79 11.88
C PHE A 136 -5.00 2.52 11.79
N VAL A 137 -5.81 3.57 11.57
CA VAL A 137 -7.26 3.43 11.43
C VAL A 137 -7.61 2.54 10.25
N LEU A 138 -6.97 2.78 9.10
CA LEU A 138 -7.29 2.08 7.87
C LEU A 138 -6.76 0.64 7.87
N THR A 139 -5.53 0.40 8.36
CA THR A 139 -4.98 -0.98 8.41
C THR A 139 -5.70 -1.88 9.39
N ASP A 140 -6.18 -1.36 10.52
CA ASP A 140 -7.03 -2.12 11.43
C ASP A 140 -8.33 -2.54 10.74
N LEU A 141 -8.98 -1.59 10.05
CA LEU A 141 -10.19 -1.87 9.28
C LEU A 141 -9.95 -2.87 8.14
N MET A 142 -8.83 -2.78 7.43
CA MET A 142 -8.45 -3.74 6.38
C MET A 142 -8.28 -5.15 6.94
N LEU A 143 -7.58 -5.28 8.08
CA LEU A 143 -7.34 -6.58 8.71
C LEU A 143 -8.66 -7.23 9.15
N GLN A 144 -9.56 -6.46 9.79
CA GLN A 144 -10.88 -6.92 10.20
C GLN A 144 -11.74 -7.41 9.02
N ASN A 145 -11.55 -6.85 7.83
CA ASN A 145 -12.29 -7.23 6.63
C ASN A 145 -11.52 -8.24 5.75
N HIS A 146 -10.34 -8.67 6.18
CA HIS A 146 -9.44 -9.60 5.50
C HIS A 146 -9.00 -9.11 4.10
N LEU A 147 -8.72 -7.81 3.97
CA LEU A 147 -8.34 -7.22 2.69
C LEU A 147 -6.89 -7.58 2.34
N PHE A 148 -6.69 -8.15 1.14
CA PHE A 148 -5.37 -8.50 0.63
C PHE A 148 -4.49 -7.27 0.44
N LEU A 149 -3.20 -7.38 0.75
CA LEU A 149 -2.28 -6.25 0.78
C LEU A 149 -2.12 -5.49 -0.55
N GLU A 150 -2.16 -6.14 -1.71
CA GLU A 150 -1.98 -5.45 -3.01
C GLU A 150 -3.14 -4.47 -3.26
N ILE A 151 -4.31 -4.83 -2.74
CA ILE A 151 -5.51 -4.01 -2.74
C ILE A 151 -5.42 -2.98 -1.61
N GLY A 152 -5.00 -3.42 -0.42
CA GLY A 152 -4.97 -2.61 0.79
C GLY A 152 -4.01 -1.42 0.74
N PHE A 153 -2.77 -1.62 0.28
CA PHE A 153 -1.79 -0.53 0.12
C PHE A 153 -2.28 0.53 -0.87
N ALA A 154 -2.84 0.10 -2.01
CA ALA A 154 -3.39 1.00 -3.01
C ALA A 154 -4.59 1.79 -2.46
N ALA A 155 -5.59 1.09 -1.89
CA ALA A 155 -6.79 1.72 -1.36
C ALA A 155 -6.47 2.71 -0.24
N THR A 156 -5.64 2.30 0.72
CA THR A 156 -5.23 3.15 1.87
C THR A 156 -4.51 4.40 1.40
N SER A 157 -3.61 4.28 0.41
CA SER A 157 -2.91 5.45 -0.15
C SER A 157 -3.88 6.49 -0.71
N LEU A 158 -4.95 6.04 -1.38
CA LEU A 158 -5.96 6.94 -1.95
C LEU A 158 -6.95 7.48 -0.91
N LEU A 159 -7.24 6.72 0.15
CA LEU A 159 -8.09 7.14 1.27
C LEU A 159 -7.41 8.26 2.09
N MET A 160 -6.09 8.15 2.31
CA MET A 160 -5.32 9.12 3.10
C MET A 160 -5.07 10.45 2.38
N THR A 161 -5.14 10.46 1.04
CA THR A 161 -4.67 11.60 0.22
C THR A 161 -5.82 12.51 -0.19
N SER A 162 -5.81 13.74 0.35
CA SER A 162 -6.87 14.73 0.11
C SER A 162 -6.74 15.50 -1.20
N THR A 163 -5.57 15.48 -1.83
CA THR A 163 -5.34 16.14 -3.12
C THR A 163 -5.11 15.11 -4.22
N THR A 164 -4.76 15.55 -5.43
CA THR A 164 -4.50 14.66 -6.56
C THR A 164 -3.33 13.73 -6.27
N ILE A 165 -3.40 12.48 -6.76
CA ILE A 165 -2.34 11.46 -6.67
C ILE A 165 -0.94 12.06 -6.94
N SER A 166 -0.80 12.86 -8.01
CA SER A 166 0.48 13.46 -8.42
C SER A 166 1.11 14.44 -7.41
N LYS A 167 0.36 14.91 -6.40
CA LYS A 167 0.86 15.80 -5.35
C LYS A 167 1.27 15.05 -4.08
N GLU A 168 0.55 13.98 -3.74
CA GLU A 168 0.74 13.27 -2.47
C GLU A 168 1.49 11.92 -2.62
N ILE A 169 1.49 11.34 -3.82
CA ILE A 169 1.98 9.98 -4.09
C ILE A 169 3.04 10.03 -5.18
N ILE A 170 4.18 9.38 -4.94
CA ILE A 170 5.20 9.08 -5.95
C ILE A 170 5.00 7.63 -6.37
N GLN A 171 4.65 7.41 -7.64
CA GLN A 171 4.61 6.08 -8.21
C GLN A 171 6.03 5.64 -8.59
N LEU A 172 6.47 4.54 -7.99
CA LEU A 172 7.79 3.96 -8.20
C LEU A 172 7.75 2.99 -9.38
N ASN A 173 8.27 3.43 -10.52
CA ASN A 173 8.50 2.53 -11.65
C ASN A 173 9.67 1.61 -11.36
N GLY A 174 9.66 0.45 -11.99
CA GLY A 174 10.60 -0.64 -11.80
C GLY A 174 10.54 -1.55 -13.02
N GLU A 175 11.59 -2.33 -13.21
CA GLU A 175 11.64 -3.33 -14.27
C GLU A 175 10.83 -4.54 -13.83
N ASN A 176 10.04 -5.12 -14.74
CA ASN A 176 9.38 -6.42 -14.56
C ASN A 176 8.42 -6.52 -13.37
N TRP A 177 7.66 -5.46 -13.07
CA TRP A 177 6.54 -5.54 -12.13
C TRP A 177 5.58 -6.69 -12.47
N SER A 178 5.36 -6.95 -13.77
CA SER A 178 4.81 -8.23 -14.23
C SER A 178 5.95 -9.22 -14.44
N GLY A 179 5.90 -10.39 -13.79
CA GLY A 179 6.84 -11.50 -13.99
C GLY A 179 6.85 -12.12 -15.40
N GLN A 180 6.62 -11.34 -16.46
CA GLN A 180 6.67 -11.74 -17.87
C GLN A 180 7.86 -11.14 -18.65
N ASP A 181 8.58 -10.14 -18.13
CA ASP A 181 9.67 -9.49 -18.88
C ASP A 181 11.07 -9.76 -18.30
N LEU A 182 11.29 -10.94 -17.74
CA LEU A 182 12.64 -11.43 -17.41
C LEU A 182 13.42 -11.83 -18.68
N ILE A 183 13.61 -10.87 -19.58
CA ILE A 183 14.74 -10.85 -20.51
C ILE A 183 15.71 -9.80 -19.98
N ILE A 184 16.59 -10.25 -19.07
CA ILE A 184 17.77 -9.49 -18.71
C ILE A 184 18.67 -9.46 -19.96
N SER A 185 18.56 -8.40 -20.75
CA SER A 185 19.58 -8.03 -21.72
C SER A 185 20.75 -7.42 -20.96
N LEU A 186 21.73 -8.25 -20.58
CA LEU A 186 23.06 -7.83 -20.11
C LEU A 186 23.89 -7.22 -21.26
N HIS A 187 23.35 -6.22 -21.94
CA HIS A 187 24.05 -5.44 -22.95
C HIS A 187 23.93 -3.96 -22.67
N ASP A 188 24.63 -3.50 -21.63
CA ASP A 188 25.35 -2.23 -21.74
C ASP A 188 26.59 -2.23 -20.84
N LYS A 189 27.54 -3.12 -21.18
CA LYS A 189 28.93 -2.99 -20.73
C LYS A 189 29.61 -1.97 -21.64
N ASN A 190 29.44 -0.67 -21.41
CA ASN A 190 30.31 0.36 -22.02
C ASN A 190 30.12 1.77 -21.42
N LYS A 191 30.04 1.92 -20.09
CA LYS A 191 30.34 3.21 -19.42
C LYS A 191 30.87 3.00 -18.00
N LEU A 192 32.15 2.65 -17.90
CA LEU A 192 33.06 2.99 -16.79
C LEU A 192 34.45 3.17 -17.37
#